data_AF-A0A2E7JB35-F1
#
_entry.id   AF-A0A2E7JB35-F1
#
_cell.length_a   1.000
_cell.length_b   1.000
_cell.length_c   1.000
_cell.angle_alpha   90.00
_cell.angle_beta   90.00
_cell.angle_gamma   90.00
#
_symmetry.space_group_name_H-M   'P 1'
#
loop_
_entity.id
_entity.type
_entity.pdbx_description
1 polymer ?
#
loop_
_entity_poly.entity_id
_entity_poly.type
_entity_poly.pdbx_seq_one_letter_code
_entity_poly.pdbx_strand_id
1 'polypeptide(L)' 'MPSSSGSGGKTIGVVIMRGAFRSAKRLVHPQDFIAEVNLDKVSPPMPDWLTPWSQSCDGLSQQLREE' A
#
# COMPACT_ATOMS: atom_id res chain seq x y z
N MET A 1 38.78 21.15 3.30
CA MET A 1 37.94 19.98 2.98
C MET A 1 36.71 20.04 3.89
N PRO A 2 35.53 20.48 3.43
CA PRO A 2 34.33 20.40 4.25
C PRO A 2 33.75 18.99 4.11
N SER A 3 33.76 18.23 5.20
CA SER A 3 33.02 16.97 5.33
C SER A 3 31.54 17.28 5.52
N SER A 4 30.79 17.35 4.41
CA SER A 4 29.32 17.32 4.47
C SER A 4 28.88 15.89 4.77
N SER A 5 28.55 15.62 6.02
CA SER A 5 27.85 14.39 6.42
C SER A 5 26.41 14.52 5.92
N GLY A 6 26.13 13.99 4.73
CA GLY A 6 24.80 13.99 4.16
C GLY A 6 23.85 13.23 5.08
N SER A 7 22.80 13.91 5.55
CA SER A 7 21.68 13.28 6.24
C SER A 7 20.88 12.44 5.23
N GLY A 8 21.39 11.25 4.91
CA GLY A 8 20.68 10.26 4.12
C GLY A 8 19.48 9.73 4.90
N GLY A 9 18.38 10.49 4.89
CA GLY A 9 17.12 10.05 5.49
C GLY A 9 16.66 8.76 4.82
N LYS A 10 16.37 7.73 5.61
CA LYS A 10 15.77 6.49 5.11
C LYS A 10 14.27 6.73 4.93
N THR A 11 13.79 6.65 3.69
CA THR A 11 12.36 6.66 3.38
C THR A 11 11.83 5.24 3.47
N ILE A 12 10.75 5.03 4.23
CA ILE A 12 10.01 3.77 4.25
C ILE A 12 8.73 3.99 3.42
N GLY A 13 8.58 3.24 2.33
CA GLY A 13 7.33 3.19 1.56
C GLY A 13 6.47 2.03 2.03
N VAL A 14 5.22 2.31 2.42
CA VAL A 14 4.23 1.26 2.75
C VAL A 14 3.28 1.12 1.56
N VAL A 15 3.19 -0.08 1.01
CA VAL A 15 2.26 -0.40 -0.08
C VAL A 15 1.01 -1.04 0.52
N ILE A 16 -0.16 -0.49 0.21
CA ILE A 16 -1.45 -0.99 0.69
C ILE A 16 -2.26 -1.51 -0.50
N MET A 17 -2.69 -2.77 -0.42
CA MET A 17 -3.54 -3.39 -1.43
C MET A 17 -5.01 -3.22 -1.04
N ARG A 18 -5.78 -2.52 -1.86
CA ARG A 18 -7.17 -2.12 -1.57
C ARG A 18 -8.22 -2.88 -2.39
N GLY A 19 -7.84 -3.99 -3.01
CA GLY A 19 -8.73 -4.74 -3.89
C GLY A 19 -8.21 -6.14 -4.17
N ALA A 20 -9.11 -7.00 -4.64
CA ALA A 20 -8.74 -8.34 -5.09
C ALA A 20 -8.00 -8.25 -6.43
N PHE A 21 -6.83 -8.88 -6.51
CA PHE A 21 -6.15 -9.05 -7.78
C PHE A 21 -6.91 -10.07 -8.63
N ARG A 22 -7.01 -9.81 -9.93
CA ARG A 22 -7.59 -10.74 -10.89
C ARG A 22 -6.57 -11.11 -11.96
N SER A 23 -6.47 -12.39 -12.24
CA SER A 23 -5.86 -12.91 -13.45
C SER A 23 -6.92 -13.08 -14.53
N ALA A 24 -6.52 -13.41 -15.75
CA ALA A 24 -7.45 -13.74 -16.83
C ALA A 24 -8.37 -14.94 -16.49
N LYS A 25 -7.99 -15.79 -15.53
CA LYS A 25 -8.69 -17.04 -15.23
C LYS A 25 -9.40 -17.06 -13.88
N ARG A 26 -8.89 -16.31 -12.89
CA ARG A 26 -9.39 -16.34 -11.51
C ARG A 26 -8.98 -15.12 -10.69
N LEU A 27 -9.65 -14.93 -9.56
CA LEU A 27 -9.12 -14.10 -8.47
C LEU A 27 -7.81 -14.70 -7.95
N VAL A 28 -6.83 -13.83 -7.76
CA VAL A 28 -5.53 -14.15 -7.19
C VAL A 28 -5.64 -13.97 -5.68
N HIS A 29 -5.34 -15.03 -4.94
CA HIS A 29 -5.33 -14.96 -3.49
C HIS A 29 -4.14 -14.10 -3.04
N PRO A 30 -4.28 -13.21 -2.04
CA PRO A 30 -3.19 -12.32 -1.63
C PRO A 30 -1.90 -13.06 -1.26
N GLN A 31 -2.00 -14.26 -0.68
CA GLN A 31 -0.85 -15.10 -0.35
C GLN A 31 -0.10 -15.60 -1.59
N ASP A 32 -0.83 -15.90 -2.68
CA ASP A 32 -0.23 -16.31 -3.95
C ASP A 32 0.59 -15.15 -4.52
N PHE A 33 0.08 -13.92 -4.42
CA PHE A 33 0.78 -12.72 -4.87
C PHE A 33 2.04 -12.45 -4.05
N ILE A 34 1.94 -12.44 -2.71
CA ILE A 34 3.07 -12.21 -1.80
C ILE A 34 4.20 -13.22 -2.04
N ALA A 35 3.86 -14.49 -2.25
CA ALA A 35 4.83 -15.54 -2.55
C ALA A 35 5.58 -15.29 -3.87
N GLU A 36 4.87 -14.85 -4.91
CA GLU A 36 5.45 -14.58 -6.23
C GLU A 36 6.37 -13.36 -6.22
N VAL A 37 6.01 -12.31 -5.48
CA VAL A 37 6.83 -11.08 -5.40
C VAL A 37 7.94 -11.14 -4.35
N ASN A 38 8.15 -12.30 -3.72
CA ASN A 38 9.15 -12.54 -2.69
C ASN A 38 9.11 -11.52 -1.54
N LEU A 39 7.89 -11.19 -1.07
CA LEU A 39 7.68 -10.32 0.09
C LEU A 39 7.54 -11.16 1.37
N ASP A 40 7.75 -10.51 2.50
CA ASP A 40 7.49 -11.11 3.81
C ASP A 40 6.02 -11.55 3.93
N LYS A 41 5.81 -12.78 4.41
CA LYS A 41 4.47 -13.38 4.57
C LYS A 41 3.63 -12.68 5.64
N VAL A 42 4.29 -12.02 6.58
CA VAL A 42 3.65 -11.29 7.68
C VAL A 42 3.62 -9.82 7.31
N SER A 43 2.41 -9.29 7.06
CA SER A 43 2.22 -7.85 6.92
C SER A 43 2.58 -7.16 8.24
N PRO A 44 3.26 -6.00 8.20
CA PRO A 44 3.37 -5.16 9.38
C PRO A 44 1.97 -4.77 9.89
N PRO A 45 1.87 -4.42 11.20
CA PRO A 45 0.64 -3.86 11.75
C PRO A 45 0.16 -2.67 10.93
N MET A 46 -1.15 -2.57 10.78
CA MET A 46 -1.77 -1.45 10.09
C MET A 46 -1.50 -0.15 10.85
N PRO A 47 -0.91 0.88 10.20
CA PRO A 47 -0.72 2.18 10.84
C PRO A 47 -2.07 2.85 11.16
N ASP A 48 -2.15 3.55 12.28
CA ASP A 48 -3.40 4.19 12.75
C ASP A 48 -3.97 5.21 11.74
N TRP A 49 -3.12 5.84 10.94
CA TRP A 49 -3.53 6.80 9.92
C TRP A 49 -4.16 6.16 8.68
N LEU A 50 -3.96 4.86 8.45
CA LEU A 50 -4.30 4.23 7.17
C LEU A 50 -5.81 4.12 6.95
N THR A 51 -6.54 3.69 7.98
CA THR A 51 -8.00 3.55 7.94
C THR A 51 -8.70 4.88 7.66
N PRO A 52 -8.44 5.98 8.40
CA PRO A 52 -9.11 7.26 8.14
C PRO A 52 -8.74 7.84 6.77
N TRP A 53 -7.49 7.67 6.32
CA TRP A 53 -7.09 8.07 4.96
C TRP A 53 -7.89 7.31 3.89
N SER A 54 -7.97 5.97 4.01
CA SER A 54 -8.72 5.12 3.07
C SER A 54 -10.21 5.53 3.01
N GLN A 55 -10.84 5.78 4.15
CA GLN A 55 -12.24 6.22 4.20
C GLN A 55 -12.46 7.57 3.51
N SER A 56 -11.52 8.50 3.65
CA SER A 56 -11.58 9.79 2.94
C SER A 56 -11.53 9.61 1.43
N CYS A 57 -10.71 8.68 0.92
CA CYS A 57 -10.66 8.37 -0.50
C CYS A 57 -11.97 7.78 -1.03
N ASP A 58 -12.65 6.90 -0.27
CA ASP A 58 -13.97 6.37 -0.65
C ASP A 58 -15.01 7.48 -0.71
N GLY A 59 -15.08 8.32 0.32
CA GLY A 59 -16.04 9.41 0.38
C GLY A 59 -15.88 10.38 -0.79
N LEU A 60 -14.64 10.77 -1.10
CA LEU A 60 -14.36 11.64 -2.25
C LEU A 60 -14.72 10.96 -3.59
N SER A 61 -14.36 9.68 -3.76
CA SER A 61 -14.70 8.94 -4.99
C SER A 61 -16.20 8.77 -5.18
N GLN A 62 -16.97 8.66 -4.08
CA GLN A 62 -18.43 8.59 -4.13
C GLN A 62 -19.02 9.92 -4.57
N GLN A 63 -18.60 11.02 -3.94
CA GLN A 63 -19.04 12.38 -4.30
C GLN A 63 -18.83 12.67 -5.79
N LEU A 64 -17.63 12.35 -6.32
CA LEU A 64 -17.31 12.56 -7.74
C LEU A 64 -18.15 11.73 -8.72
N ARG A 65 -18.80 10.65 -8.27
CA ARG A 65 -19.69 9.82 -9.11
C ARG A 65 -21.13 10.32 -9.08
N GLU A 66 -21.49 11.04 -8.02
CA GLU A 66 -22.81 11.61 -7.82
C GLU A 66 -22.95 13.00 -8.49
N GLU A 67 -21.85 13.58 -8.99
CA GLU A 67 -21.83 14.72 -9.93
C GLU A 67 -22.00 14.29 -11.40
#